data_AF-A0A2A5QUA9-F1
#
_entry.id   AF-A0A2A5QUA9-F1
#
_cell.length_a   1.000
_cell.length_b   1.000
_cell.length_c   1.000
_cell.angle_alpha   90.00
_cell.angle_beta   90.00
_cell.angle_gamma   90.00
#
_symmetry.space_group_name_H-M   'P 1'
#
loop_
_entity.id
_entity.type
_entity.pdbx_description
1 polymer ?
#
loop_
_entity_poly.entity_id
_entity_poly.type
_entity_poly.pdbx_seq_one_letter_code
_entity_poly.pdbx_strand_id
1 'polypeptide(L)' 'MLEWAEAGDGPRLLLLINHDDAKREYAYSMDEDLTGETPDESSQPFIDVAEEKGWVVASMKDDWEYVYPFEQADR' A
#
# COMPACT_ATOMS: atom_id res chain seq x y z
N MET A 1 -8.52 4.76 7.55
CA MET A 1 -9.59 3.96 6.88
C MET A 1 -9.56 2.50 7.32
N LEU A 2 -8.44 1.79 7.22
CA LEU A 2 -8.36 0.38 7.68
C LEU A 2 -8.63 0.21 9.18
N GLU A 3 -8.14 1.11 10.03
CA GLU A 3 -8.46 1.07 11.48
C GLU A 3 -9.96 1.22 11.77
N TRP A 4 -10.67 2.04 10.99
CA TRP A 4 -12.13 2.16 11.10
C TRP A 4 -12.82 0.87 10.66
N ALA A 5 -12.36 0.29 9.54
CA ALA A 5 -12.83 -0.99 9.06
C ALA A 5 -12.50 -2.12 10.05
N GLU A 6 -11.42 -2.03 10.84
CA GLU A 6 -11.02 -2.96 11.88
C GLU A 6 -11.92 -2.89 13.13
N ALA A 7 -12.39 -1.69 13.49
CA ALA A 7 -13.12 -1.45 14.73
C ALA A 7 -14.56 -2.01 14.80
N GLY A 8 -15.20 -2.37 13.68
CA GLY A 8 -16.52 -3.02 13.68
C GLY A 8 -16.51 -4.45 14.27
N ASP A 9 -17.64 -5.15 14.30
CA ASP A 9 -17.74 -6.56 14.74
C ASP A 9 -17.73 -7.57 13.57
N GLY A 10 -17.20 -8.77 13.80
CA GLY A 10 -17.20 -9.89 12.83
C GLY A 10 -15.92 -10.05 11.97
N PRO A 11 -15.84 -11.11 11.14
CA PRO A 11 -14.67 -11.36 10.29
C PRO A 11 -14.49 -10.27 9.23
N ARG A 12 -13.25 -9.83 9.02
CA ARG A 12 -12.88 -8.83 8.00
C ARG A 12 -11.53 -9.16 7.38
N LEU A 13 -11.35 -8.69 6.15
CA LEU A 13 -10.06 -8.65 5.49
C LEU A 13 -9.55 -7.21 5.51
N LEU A 14 -8.36 -7.02 6.07
CA LEU A 14 -7.64 -5.76 6.03
C LEU A 14 -6.47 -5.96 5.09
N LEU A 15 -6.58 -5.36 3.91
CA LEU A 15 -5.59 -5.44 2.85
C LEU A 15 -5.10 -4.04 2.54
N LEU A 16 -3.79 -3.84 2.65
CA LEU A 16 -3.08 -2.66 2.18
C LEU A 16 -2.40 -3.00 0.85
N ILE A 17 -2.62 -2.17 -0.16
CA ILE A 17 -1.86 -2.24 -1.42
C ILE A 17 -0.68 -1.28 -1.29
N ASN A 18 0.53 -1.83 -1.36
CA ASN A 18 1.76 -1.06 -1.39
C ASN A 18 2.09 -0.68 -2.84
N HIS A 19 1.93 0.61 -3.16
CA HIS A 19 2.32 1.19 -4.44
C HIS A 19 3.85 1.40 -4.45
N ASP A 20 4.61 0.34 -4.70
CA ASP A 20 6.08 0.31 -4.66
C ASP A 20 6.74 0.12 -6.03
N ASP A 21 5.95 0.15 -7.11
CA ASP A 21 6.43 -0.05 -8.46
C ASP A 21 6.52 1.25 -9.26
N ALA A 22 7.62 2.00 -9.09
CA ALA A 22 7.89 3.22 -9.86
C ALA A 22 8.12 2.99 -11.37
N LYS A 23 8.22 1.74 -11.84
CA LYS A 23 8.49 1.42 -13.25
C LYS A 23 7.21 1.22 -14.03
N ARG A 24 6.26 0.50 -13.45
CA ARG A 24 4.94 0.22 -14.05
C ARG A 24 3.88 1.22 -13.57
N GLU A 25 4.03 1.77 -12.37
CA GLU A 25 3.09 2.70 -11.75
C GLU A 25 3.84 3.80 -10.99
N TYR A 26 3.16 4.54 -10.12
CA TYR A 26 3.74 5.54 -9.24
C TYR A 26 4.14 4.87 -7.93
N ALA A 27 5.40 5.02 -7.52
CA ALA A 27 5.78 4.61 -6.17
C ALA A 27 5.35 5.69 -5.18
N TYR A 28 4.37 5.39 -4.34
CA TYR A 28 3.97 6.26 -3.25
C TYR A 28 4.71 5.88 -1.98
N SER A 29 5.69 6.68 -1.62
CA SER A 29 6.29 6.67 -0.30
C SER A 29 5.74 7.83 0.54
N MET A 30 5.92 7.73 1.85
CA MET A 30 5.79 8.88 2.75
C MET A 30 7.00 9.79 2.54
N ASP A 31 7.12 10.33 1.34
CA ASP A 31 8.13 11.27 0.90
C ASP A 31 7.50 12.66 0.83
N GLU A 32 8.26 13.66 1.25
CA GLU A 32 7.91 15.07 1.28
C GLU A 32 7.37 15.57 -0.07
N ASP A 33 7.88 15.06 -1.19
CA ASP A 33 7.46 15.41 -2.55
C ASP A 33 6.02 14.97 -2.87
N LEU A 34 5.50 13.94 -2.18
CA LEU A 34 4.16 13.39 -2.41
C LEU A 34 3.14 13.89 -1.39
N THR A 35 3.53 14.01 -0.11
CA THR A 35 2.62 14.41 0.97
C THR A 35 2.62 15.92 1.20
N GLY A 36 3.67 16.62 0.75
CA GLY A 36 3.93 18.02 1.14
C GLY A 36 4.30 18.17 2.63
N GLU A 37 4.53 17.06 3.33
CA GLU A 37 4.87 17.00 4.74
C GLU A 37 6.24 16.33 4.87
N THR A 38 7.21 17.05 5.46
CA THR A 38 8.49 16.44 5.83
C THR A 38 8.23 15.40 6.91
N PRO A 39 8.53 14.11 6.69
CA PRO A 39 8.37 13.09 7.72
C PRO A 39 9.23 13.47 8.93
N ASP A 40 8.62 13.62 10.10
CA ASP A 40 9.35 13.76 11.36
C ASP A 40 9.53 12.40 12.04
N GLU A 41 10.21 12.35 13.19
CA GLU A 41 10.48 11.09 13.90
C GLU A 41 9.21 10.34 14.34
N SER A 42 8.03 10.98 14.31
CA SER A 42 6.74 10.37 14.61
C SER A 42 5.99 9.86 13.37
N SER A 43 6.51 10.15 12.17
CA SER A 43 5.93 9.72 10.90
C SER A 43 6.30 8.26 10.63
N GLN A 44 5.34 7.37 10.88
CA GLN A 44 5.49 5.94 10.57
C GLN A 44 5.02 5.66 9.13
N PRO A 45 5.83 5.00 8.30
CA PRO A 45 5.37 4.43 7.04
C PRO A 45 4.12 3.57 7.25
N PHE A 46 3.15 3.67 6.34
CA PHE A 46 1.90 2.92 6.43
C PHE A 46 2.10 1.38 6.44
N ILE A 47 3.22 0.92 5.87
CA ILE A 47 3.63 -0.49 5.85
C ILE A 47 3.97 -0.97 7.26
N ASP A 48 4.70 -0.18 8.04
CA ASP A 48 5.08 -0.52 9.41
C ASP A 48 3.83 -0.67 10.29
N VAL A 49 2.86 0.24 10.13
CA VAL A 49 1.56 0.16 10.81
C VAL A 49 0.80 -1.11 10.40
N ALA A 50 0.82 -1.47 9.12
CA ALA A 50 0.17 -2.69 8.62
C ALA A 50 0.82 -3.95 9.21
N GLU A 51 2.14 -4.00 9.31
CA GLU A 51 2.86 -5.10 9.95
C GLU A 51 2.53 -5.21 11.45
N GLU A 52 2.57 -4.09 12.18
CA GLU A 52 2.24 -4.03 13.61
C GLU A 52 0.80 -4.49 13.89
N LYS A 53 -0.14 -4.14 13.02
CA LYS A 53 -1.56 -4.50 13.14
C LYS A 53 -1.88 -5.87 12.55
N GLY A 54 -0.93 -6.52 11.87
CA GLY A 54 -1.13 -7.81 11.21
C GLY A 54 -2.08 -7.74 10.00
N TRP A 55 -2.15 -6.59 9.33
CA TRP A 55 -2.87 -6.45 8.07
C TRP A 55 -2.11 -7.14 6.95
N VAL A 56 -2.85 -7.63 5.95
CA VAL A 56 -2.22 -8.19 4.74
C VAL A 56 -1.68 -7.03 3.91
N VAL A 57 -0.44 -7.14 3.45
CA VAL A 57 0.17 -6.18 2.53
C VAL A 57 0.42 -6.88 1.20
N ALA A 58 0.00 -6.27 0.09
CA ALA A 58 0.30 -6.72 -1.26
C ALA A 58 1.22 -5.70 -1.94
N SER A 59 2.38 -6.15 -2.41
CA SER A 59 3.33 -5.36 -3.21
C SER A 59 2.90 -5.35 -4.67
N MET A 60 2.70 -4.18 -5.25
CA MET A 60 2.44 -4.08 -6.69
C MET A 60 3.65 -4.57 -7.50
N LYS A 61 4.85 -4.30 -7.02
CA LYS A 61 6.08 -4.68 -7.69
C LYS A 61 6.31 -6.19 -7.70
N ASP A 62 6.17 -6.84 -6.55
CA ASP A 62 6.60 -8.22 -6.35
C ASP A 62 5.45 -9.23 -6.49
N ASP A 63 4.22 -8.86 -6.16
CA ASP A 63 3.08 -9.80 -6.17
C ASP A 63 2.24 -9.73 -7.44
N TRP A 64 2.26 -8.60 -8.17
CA TRP A 64 1.40 -8.43 -9.35
C TRP A 64 2.15 -8.72 -10.64
N GLU A 65 1.62 -9.67 -11.41
CA GLU A 65 2.12 -9.98 -12.74
C GLU A 65 1.84 -8.84 -13.73
N TYR A 66 0.69 -8.19 -13.59
CA TYR A 66 0.22 -7.11 -14.46
C TYR A 66 -0.40 -5.98 -13.65
N VAL A 67 -0.07 -4.73 -13.99
CA VAL A 67 -0.68 -3.54 -13.36
C VAL A 67 -1.88 -3.06 -14.16
N TYR A 68 -1.75 -3.04 -15.49
CA TYR A 68 -2.82 -2.60 -16.38
C TYR A 68 -3.39 -3.73 -17.25
N PRO A 69 -4.68 -3.64 -17.65
CA PRO A 69 -5.34 -4.70 -18.41
C PRO A 69 -4.76 -4.92 -19.82
N PHE A 70 -4.14 -3.90 -20.44
CA PHE A 70 -3.58 -4.03 -21.79
C PHE A 70 -2.30 -4.89 -21.83
N GLU A 71 -1.58 -5.03 -20.71
CA GLU A 71 -0.38 -5.88 -20.63
C GLU A 71 -0.71 -7.38 -20.80
N GLN A 72 -1.96 -7.78 -20.50
CA GLN A 72 -2.44 -9.15 -20.70
C GLN A 72 -2.81 -9.45 -22.15
N ALA A 73 -3.16 -8.43 -22.93
CA ALA A 73 -3.60 -8.59 -24.32
C ALA A 73 -2.43 -8.85 -25.29
N ASP A 74 -1.19 -8.57 -24.86
CA ASP A 74 0.04 -8.79 -25.62
C ASP A 74 0.65 -10.20 -25.43
N ARG A 75 -0.07 -11.12 -24.78
CA ARG A 75 0.28 -12.56 -24.67
C ARG A 75 -0.32 -13.39 -25.79
#